data_AF-A0A9E1VB69-F1
#
_entry.id   AF-A0A9E1VB69-F1
#
_cell.length_a   1.000
_cell.length_b   1.000
_cell.length_c   1.000
_cell.angle_alpha   90.00
_cell.angle_beta   90.00
_cell.angle_gamma   90.00
#
_symmetry.space_group_name_H-M   'P 1'
#
loop_
_entity.id
_entity.type
_entity.pdbx_description
1 polymer ?
#
loop_
_entity_poly.entity_id
_entity_poly.type
_entity_poly.pdbx_seq_one_letter_code
_entity_poly.pdbx_strand_id
1 'polypeptide(L)'
;MFEAFGFDLIGVTWLFLCWTGYTVYSENSRFAETNLIGSIGQRRVIWMTQMLGRDNRMVDIQIINSLMDVVRFLASTSILIIAGLLALLGATDQAILVIMDLPFAAPGGRGVWEAKILLLILIFVYA
;
A
#
# COMPACT_ATOMS: atom_id res chain seq x y z
N MET A 1 19.33 -23.17 10.26
CA MET A 1 19.65 -21.73 10.11
C MET A 1 19.72 -21.32 8.65
N PHE A 2 20.46 -22.03 7.78
CA PHE A 2 20.55 -21.72 6.34
C PHE A 2 19.26 -21.95 5.54
N GLU A 3 18.46 -22.99 5.84
CA GLU A 3 17.23 -23.24 5.07
C GLU A 3 16.14 -22.18 5.29
N ALA A 4 16.00 -21.67 6.52
CA ALA A 4 15.05 -20.60 6.83
C ALA A 4 15.38 -19.29 6.09
N PHE A 5 16.67 -18.96 5.93
CA PHE A 5 17.10 -17.80 5.17
C PHE A 5 16.78 -17.92 3.66
N GLY A 6 16.84 -19.14 3.11
CA GLY A 6 16.45 -19.42 1.74
C GLY A 6 14.97 -19.12 1.48
N PHE A 7 14.09 -19.55 2.38
CA PHE A 7 12.65 -19.26 2.27
C PHE A 7 12.32 -17.78 2.42
N ASP A 8 12.99 -17.06 3.34
CA ASP A 8 12.81 -15.61 3.48
C ASP A 8 13.25 -14.86 2.21
N LEU A 9 14.38 -15.26 1.58
CA LEU A 9 14.85 -14.65 0.33
C LEU A 9 13.92 -14.93 -0.86
N ILE A 10 13.42 -16.16 -0.98
CA ILE A 10 12.42 -16.53 -1.99
C ILE A 10 11.14 -15.70 -1.77
N GLY A 11 10.71 -15.53 -0.51
CA GLY A 11 9.54 -14.73 -0.16
C GLY A 11 9.71 -13.25 -0.56
N VAL A 12 10.85 -12.65 -0.25
CA VAL A 12 11.13 -11.24 -0.60
C VAL A 12 11.21 -11.06 -2.11
N THR A 13 11.92 -11.95 -2.82
CA THR A 13 12.03 -11.87 -4.29
C THR A 13 10.68 -12.09 -4.96
N TRP A 14 9.87 -13.03 -4.48
CA TRP A 14 8.50 -13.24 -4.93
C TRP A 14 7.62 -12.02 -4.69
N LEU A 15 7.71 -11.39 -3.51
CA LEU A 15 6.98 -10.16 -3.19
C LEU A 15 7.32 -9.05 -4.18
N PHE A 16 8.60 -8.77 -4.42
CA PHE A 16 9.01 -7.75 -5.38
C PHE A 16 8.62 -8.10 -6.82
N LEU A 17 8.71 -9.37 -7.22
CA LEU A 17 8.25 -9.82 -8.54
C LEU A 17 6.74 -9.61 -8.72
N CYS A 18 5.93 -10.00 -7.74
CA CYS A 18 4.50 -9.78 -7.76
C CYS A 18 4.15 -8.29 -7.74
N TRP A 19 4.83 -7.51 -6.91
CA TRP A 19 4.66 -6.06 -6.84
C TRP A 19 4.95 -5.40 -8.19
N THR A 20 6.20 -5.50 -8.65
CA THR A 20 6.64 -4.85 -9.89
C THR A 20 5.89 -5.41 -11.09
N GLY A 21 5.64 -6.71 -11.14
CA GLY A 21 4.85 -7.35 -12.17
C GLY A 21 3.43 -6.80 -12.23
N TYR A 22 2.78 -6.61 -11.07
CA TYR A 22 1.45 -6.01 -11.00
C TYR A 22 1.46 -4.53 -11.42
N THR A 23 2.42 -3.72 -10.93
CA THR A 23 2.54 -2.30 -11.28
C THR A 23 2.74 -2.14 -12.79
N VAL A 24 3.69 -2.87 -13.39
CA VAL A 24 3.98 -2.83 -14.83
C VAL A 24 2.79 -3.32 -15.65
N TYR A 25 2.10 -4.37 -15.20
CA TYR A 25 0.90 -4.86 -15.88
C TYR A 25 -0.25 -3.83 -15.84
N SER A 26 -0.43 -3.17 -14.70
CA SER A 26 -1.48 -2.15 -14.53
C SER A 26 -1.21 -0.90 -15.36
N GLU A 27 0.05 -0.45 -15.44
CA GLU A 27 0.45 0.78 -16.13
C GLU A 27 0.67 0.62 -17.64
N ASN A 28 1.26 -0.50 -18.09
CA ASN A 28 1.76 -0.65 -19.47
C ASN A 28 0.91 -1.58 -20.35
N SER A 29 -0.21 -2.10 -19.82
CA SER A 29 -1.09 -2.95 -20.62
C SER A 29 -1.89 -2.09 -21.60
N ARG A 30 -1.95 -2.51 -22.87
CA ARG A 30 -2.87 -2.00 -23.91
C ARG A 30 -4.34 -2.01 -23.46
N PHE A 31 -4.66 -2.80 -22.43
CA PHE A 31 -5.96 -2.82 -21.77
C PHE A 31 -6.17 -1.67 -20.78
N ALA A 32 -5.18 -0.81 -20.50
CA ALA A 32 -5.34 0.33 -19.60
C ALA A 32 -6.48 1.25 -20.06
N GLU A 33 -6.66 1.44 -21.38
CA GLU A 33 -7.80 2.17 -21.95
C GLU A 33 -9.15 1.46 -21.73
N THR A 34 -9.16 0.12 -21.70
CA THR A 34 -10.36 -0.72 -21.49
C THR A 34 -10.59 -1.08 -20.02
N ASN A 35 -9.62 -0.84 -19.15
CA ASN A 35 -9.68 -1.09 -17.72
C ASN A 35 -10.41 0.07 -17.03
N LEU A 36 -10.90 -0.19 -15.81
CA LEU A 36 -11.62 0.79 -15.00
C LEU A 36 -10.81 2.08 -14.81
N ILE A 37 -9.50 1.98 -14.63
CA ILE A 37 -8.62 3.14 -14.42
C ILE A 37 -8.60 4.05 -15.66
N GLY A 38 -8.40 3.51 -16.87
CA GLY A 38 -8.38 4.33 -18.09
C GLY A 38 -9.74 4.88 -18.46
N SER A 39 -10.82 4.12 -18.28
CA SER A 39 -12.18 4.62 -18.51
C SER A 39 -12.54 5.77 -17.54
N ILE A 40 -12.15 5.68 -16.27
CA ILE A 40 -12.26 6.80 -15.32
C ILE A 40 -11.40 7.98 -15.76
N GLY A 41 -10.17 7.75 -16.23
CA GLY A 41 -9.28 8.79 -16.74
C GLY A 41 -9.91 9.59 -17.89
N GLN A 42 -10.46 8.91 -18.90
CA GLN A 42 -11.17 9.55 -20.00
C GLN A 42 -12.39 10.34 -19.50
N ARG A 43 -13.17 9.77 -18.57
CA ARG A 43 -14.34 10.44 -17.98
C ARG A 43 -13.96 11.70 -17.20
N ARG A 44 -12.81 11.70 -16.50
CA ARG A 44 -12.27 12.86 -15.78
C ARG A 44 -11.95 14.01 -16.73
N VAL A 45 -11.32 13.73 -17.88
CA VAL A 45 -11.00 14.76 -18.89
C VAL A 45 -12.27 15.38 -19.48
N ILE A 46 -13.26 14.55 -19.83
CA ILE A 46 -14.56 15.03 -20.32
C ILE A 46 -15.26 15.87 -19.24
N TRP A 47 -15.27 15.42 -17.99
CA TRP A 47 -15.86 16.18 -16.90
C TRP A 47 -15.18 17.54 -16.69
N MET A 48 -13.85 17.60 -16.67
CA MET A 48 -13.08 18.84 -16.52
C MET A 48 -13.31 19.83 -17.66
N THR A 49 -13.42 19.36 -18.90
CA THR A 49 -13.74 20.24 -20.04
C THR A 49 -15.16 20.81 -19.96
N GLN A 50 -16.13 20.01 -19.51
CA GLN A 50 -17.51 20.45 -19.31
C GLN A 50 -17.67 21.41 -18.11
N MET A 51 -16.84 21.29 -17.07
CA MET A 51 -16.84 22.24 -15.95
C MET A 51 -16.54 23.67 -16.38
N LEU A 52 -15.71 23.87 -17.41
CA LEU A 52 -15.31 25.20 -17.87
C LEU A 52 -16.52 26.03 -18.35
N GLY A 53 -17.55 25.37 -18.90
CA GLY A 53 -18.76 25.99 -19.39
C GLY A 53 -19.92 26.04 -18.38
N ARG A 54 -19.74 25.55 -17.15
CA ARG A 54 -20.77 25.58 -16.10
C ARG A 54 -20.59 26.80 -15.19
N ASP A 55 -21.65 27.61 -15.09
CA ASP A 55 -21.71 28.72 -14.13
C ASP A 55 -21.93 28.22 -12.70
N ASN A 56 -22.79 27.22 -12.52
CA ASN A 56 -23.01 26.58 -11.21
C ASN A 56 -22.03 25.43 -11.00
N ARG A 57 -21.02 25.66 -10.15
CA ARG A 57 -19.92 24.71 -9.86
C ARG A 57 -20.08 23.97 -8.53
N MET A 58 -21.21 24.15 -7.84
CA MET A 58 -21.42 23.55 -6.51
C MET A 58 -21.34 22.01 -6.55
N VAL A 59 -21.96 21.38 -7.56
CA VAL A 59 -21.96 19.92 -7.73
C VAL A 59 -20.55 19.40 -8.00
N ASP A 60 -19.78 20.09 -8.84
CA ASP A 60 -18.41 19.72 -9.18
C ASP A 60 -17.50 19.76 -7.96
N ILE A 61 -17.62 20.80 -7.13
CA ILE A 61 -16.88 20.94 -5.87
C ILE A 61 -17.25 19.82 -4.89
N GLN A 62 -18.52 19.44 -4.81
CA GLN A 62 -18.96 18.33 -3.95
C GLN A 62 -18.35 16.99 -4.37
N ILE A 63 -18.23 16.73 -5.68
CA ILE A 63 -17.59 15.51 -6.20
C ILE A 63 -16.09 15.51 -5.86
N ILE A 64 -15.40 16.64 -6.00
CA ILE A 64 -13.97 16.73 -5.62
C ILE A 64 -13.82 16.49 -4.11
N ASN A 65 -14.66 17.10 -3.30
CA ASN A 65 -14.59 16.96 -1.85
C ASN A 65 -14.84 15.52 -1.40
N SER A 66 -15.84 14.83 -1.97
CA SER A 66 -16.10 13.43 -1.62
C SER A 66 -14.92 12.51 -1.98
N LEU A 67 -14.27 12.73 -3.12
CA LEU A 67 -13.05 12.02 -3.50
C LEU A 67 -11.89 12.33 -2.54
N MET A 68 -11.70 13.61 -2.18
CA MET A 68 -10.67 14.03 -1.25
C MET A 68 -10.86 13.44 0.15
N ASP A 69 -12.10 13.31 0.62
CA ASP A 69 -12.39 12.73 1.93
C ASP A 69 -12.01 11.24 1.99
N VAL A 70 -12.23 10.49 0.91
CA VAL A 70 -11.76 9.09 0.79
C VAL A 70 -10.23 9.03 0.84
N VAL A 71 -9.53 9.91 0.11
CA VAL A 71 -8.05 9.98 0.11
C VAL A 71 -7.52 10.35 1.50
N ARG A 72 -8.15 11.31 2.19
CA ARG A 72 -7.78 11.73 3.55
C ARG A 72 -7.95 10.61 4.55
N PHE A 73 -9.03 9.84 4.44
CA PHE A 73 -9.28 8.69 5.31
C PHE A 73 -8.24 7.57 5.10
N LEU A 74 -7.88 7.29 3.84
CA LEU A 74 -6.83 6.32 3.55
C LEU A 74 -5.46 6.79 4.08
N ALA A 75 -5.14 8.08 3.92
CA ALA A 75 -3.91 8.64 4.45
C ALA A 75 -3.84 8.56 5.98
N SER A 76 -4.93 8.89 6.69
CA SER A 76 -4.95 8.85 8.15
C SER A 76 -4.79 7.41 8.68
N THR A 77 -5.46 6.44 8.07
CA THR A 77 -5.31 5.03 8.42
C THR A 77 -3.89 4.51 8.15
N SER A 78 -3.28 4.92 7.03
CA SER A 78 -1.88 4.58 6.71
C SER A 78 -0.89 5.16 7.73
N ILE A 79 -1.10 6.42 8.17
CA ILE A 79 -0.28 7.04 9.22
C ILE A 79 -0.40 6.27 10.54
N LEU A 80 -1.62 5.84 10.92
CA LEU A 80 -1.82 5.04 12.13
C LEU A 80 -1.10 3.69 12.06
N ILE A 81 -1.13 3.03 10.89
CA ILE A 81 -0.42 1.77 10.67
C ILE A 81 1.09 1.99 10.78
N ILE A 82 1.63 3.03 10.12
CA ILE A 82 3.05 3.38 10.19
C ILE A 82 3.46 3.66 11.64
N ALA A 83 2.67 4.44 12.39
CA ALA A 83 2.93 4.71 13.80
C ALA A 83 2.95 3.42 14.64
N GLY A 84 2.02 2.49 14.40
CA GLY A 84 2.00 1.18 15.06
C GLY A 84 3.22 0.32 14.73
N LEU A 85 3.65 0.31 13.48
CA LEU A 85 4.86 -0.40 13.05
C LEU A 85 6.14 0.19 13.66
N LEU A 86 6.23 1.52 13.75
CA LEU A 86 7.33 2.20 14.43
C LEU A 86 7.36 1.90 15.92
N ALA A 87 6.21 1.85 16.59
CA ALA A 87 6.10 1.45 17.99
C ALA A 87 6.56 -0.01 18.20
N LEU A 88 6.18 -0.91 17.29
CA LEU A 88 6.64 -2.31 17.31
C LEU A 88 8.16 -2.41 17.14
N LEU A 89 8.78 -1.57 16.30
CA LEU A 89 10.23 -1.54 16.15
C LEU A 89 10.93 -1.15 17.46
N GLY A 90 10.38 -0.17 18.19
CA GLY A 90 10.89 0.26 19.51
C GLY A 90 10.69 -0.78 20.62
N ALA A 91 9.64 -1.60 20.53
CA ALA A 91 9.29 -2.66 21.48
C ALA A 91 9.54 -4.07 20.92
N THR A 92 10.57 -4.22 20.07
CA THR A 92 10.84 -5.45 19.32
C THR A 92 10.96 -6.68 20.22
N ASP A 93 11.70 -6.60 21.33
CA ASP A 93 11.92 -7.74 22.21
C ASP A 93 10.61 -8.21 22.86
N GLN A 94 9.76 -7.28 23.32
CA GLN A 94 8.45 -7.61 23.88
C GLN A 94 7.49 -8.16 22.82
N ALA A 95 7.51 -7.59 21.61
CA ALA A 95 6.67 -8.05 20.51
C ALA A 95 7.02 -9.48 20.07
N ILE A 96 8.32 -9.81 20.00
CA ILE A 96 8.79 -11.16 19.66
C ILE A 96 8.31 -12.16 20.72
N LEU A 97 8.41 -11.83 22.01
CA LEU A 97 7.95 -12.72 23.09
C LEU A 97 6.47 -13.07 22.96
N VAL A 98 5.61 -12.09 22.70
CA VAL A 98 4.17 -12.32 22.51
C VAL A 98 3.89 -13.22 21.30
N ILE A 99 4.68 -13.09 20.24
CA ILE A 99 4.50 -13.88 19.02
C ILE A 99 5.00 -15.30 19.20
N MET A 100 6.06 -15.51 20.00
CA MET A 100 6.57 -16.83 20.32
C MET A 100 5.57 -17.70 21.10
N ASP A 101 4.55 -17.09 21.72
CA ASP A 101 3.43 -17.84 22.34
C ASP A 101 2.47 -18.46 21.30
N LEU A 102 2.57 -18.09 20.02
CA LEU A 102 1.75 -18.66 18.96
C LEU A 102 2.32 -20.00 18.48
N PRO A 103 1.47 -21.04 18.29
CA PRO A 103 1.92 -22.40 17.95
C PRO A 103 2.61 -22.51 16.58
N PHE A 104 2.43 -21.51 15.71
CA PHE A 104 3.05 -21.45 14.37
C PHE A 104 4.23 -20.48 14.28
N ALA A 105 4.63 -19.84 15.38
CA ALA A 105 5.73 -18.90 15.38
C ALA A 105 7.07 -19.65 15.39
N ALA A 106 7.78 -19.61 14.26
CA ALA A 106 9.16 -20.04 14.21
C ALA A 106 10.05 -18.97 14.88
N PRO A 107 11.02 -19.36 15.74
CA PRO A 107 11.98 -18.42 16.30
C PRO A 107 12.82 -17.81 15.17
N GLY A 108 12.47 -16.60 14.76
CA GLY A 108 13.23 -15.77 13.84
C GLY A 108 14.26 -14.93 14.60
N GLY A 109 15.42 -14.70 14.01
CA GLY A 109 16.41 -13.78 14.59
C GLY A 109 15.86 -12.35 14.64
N ARG A 110 16.21 -11.59 15.68
CA ARG A 110 15.80 -10.19 15.87
C ARG A 110 16.02 -9.31 14.63
N GLY A 111 17.16 -9.45 13.96
CA GLY A 111 17.44 -8.68 12.73
C GLY A 111 16.49 -8.99 11.57
N VAL A 112 16.03 -10.24 11.45
CA VAL A 112 15.03 -10.64 10.43
C VAL A 112 13.66 -10.05 10.76
N TRP A 113 13.32 -9.99 12.05
CA TRP A 113 12.10 -9.35 12.53
C TRP A 113 12.07 -7.85 12.22
N GLU A 114 13.14 -7.13 12.60
CA GLU A 114 13.29 -5.70 12.33
C GLU A 114 13.25 -5.41 10.81
N ALA A 115 13.90 -6.24 10.00
CA ALA A 115 13.85 -6.13 8.54
C ALA A 115 12.43 -6.30 7.96
N LYS A 116 11.63 -7.24 8.51
CA LYS A 116 10.23 -7.44 8.10
C LYS A 116 9.36 -6.22 8.43
N ILE A 117 9.53 -5.62 9.60
CA ILE A 117 8.82 -4.39 9.98
C ILE A 117 9.23 -3.22 9.08
N LEU A 118 10.54 -3.03 8.85
CA LEU A 118 11.03 -1.97 7.96
C LEU A 118 10.52 -2.13 6.52
N LEU A 119 10.45 -3.37 6.02
CA LEU A 119 9.83 -3.66 4.73
C LEU A 119 8.37 -3.22 4.71
N LEU A 120 7.57 -3.58 5.73
CA LEU A 120 6.16 -3.15 5.81
C LEU A 120 6.01 -1.62 5.87
N ILE A 121 6.87 -0.93 6.63
CA ILE A 121 6.87 0.53 6.67
C ILE A 121 7.14 1.10 5.28
N LEU A 122 8.15 0.60 4.57
CA LEU A 122 8.48 1.05 3.22
C LEU A 122 7.30 0.85 2.26
N ILE A 123 6.62 -0.29 2.36
CA ILE A 123 5.43 -0.61 1.58
C ILE A 123 4.32 0.43 1.82
N PHE A 124 3.99 0.72 3.08
CA PHE A 124 2.94 1.69 3.43
C PHE A 124 3.31 3.15 3.12
N VAL A 125 4.60 3.47 3.03
CA VAL A 125 5.06 4.81 2.63
C VAL A 125 5.00 5.02 1.12
N TYR A 126 5.25 3.96 0.34
CA TYR A 126 5.22 4.04 -1.12
C TYR A 126 3.81 3.84 -1.71
N ALA A 127 3.02 2.92 -1.14
CA ALA A 127 1.68 2.58 -1.62
C ALA A 127 0.70 3.76 -1.49
#